data_AF-A0A4R5Q8E9-F1
#
_entry.id   AF-A0A4R5Q8E9-F1
#
_cell.length_a   1.000
_cell.length_b   1.000
_cell.length_c   1.000
_cell.angle_alpha   90.00
_cell.angle_beta   90.00
_cell.angle_gamma   90.00
#
_symmetry.space_group_name_H-M   'P 1'
#
loop_
_entity.id
_entity.type
_entity.pdbx_description
1 polymer ?
#
loop_
_entity_poly.entity_id
_entity_poly.type
_entity_poly.pdbx_seq_one_letter_code
_entity_poly.pdbx_strand_id
1 'polypeptide(L)'
;MVFEPSEAIMAYASRAVAALALCFATSIAAAQETPRRAPTDPALAERGRYLVEVAVFCGACHATRGPDGAILSGMGLAGGRVMADRGFRAVVPNITSDPETGIGRWTDTQVAAAIREGRRPDGSLIGPPMPIDVYRHISDRDLAAIVTYLRTVPPVRHAVIEPSTYPFPLASHGPPAARVPDPPQDDPVARGAYLAGPLAHCTDCHTPPLANEQRDWSRTGAGGVPFEGPWGVVVSRNITPDREHGIGGWTDEQIIRALLQGVSADGRRLAPPMSGRTSVWAQLSQRDLSDLVAYLRSLPPQRP
;
A
#
# COMPACT_ATOMS: atom_id res chain seq x y z
N MET A 1 -69.47 55.10 15.45
CA MET A 1 -70.65 54.36 14.98
C MET A 1 -70.16 53.38 13.93
N VAL A 2 -70.56 52.12 14.08
CA VAL A 2 -70.13 50.89 13.39
C VAL A 2 -69.66 51.11 11.94
N PHE A 3 -68.45 50.67 11.61
CA PHE A 3 -68.02 50.43 10.23
C PHE A 3 -67.73 48.95 10.09
N GLU A 4 -68.61 48.25 9.37
CA GLU A 4 -68.35 46.92 8.82
C GLU A 4 -67.19 47.00 7.82
N PRO A 5 -66.29 46.00 7.78
CA PRO A 5 -65.25 45.97 6.75
C PRO A 5 -65.88 45.68 5.38
N SER A 6 -65.67 46.61 4.45
CA SER A 6 -66.07 46.50 3.04
C SER A 6 -65.53 45.23 2.38
N GLU A 7 -66.30 44.68 1.44
CA GLU A 7 -66.00 43.52 0.57
C GLU A 7 -64.68 43.62 -0.23
N ALA A 8 -63.92 44.71 -0.10
CA ALA A 8 -62.64 44.94 -0.77
C ALA A 8 -61.47 44.08 -0.24
N ILE A 9 -61.60 43.41 0.92
CA ILE A 9 -60.50 42.61 1.51
C ILE A 9 -60.49 41.15 0.98
N MET A 10 -61.58 40.70 0.34
CA MET A 10 -61.73 39.32 -0.16
C MET A 10 -61.36 39.13 -1.65
N ALA A 11 -60.82 40.15 -2.31
CA ALA A 11 -60.45 40.09 -3.74
C ALA A 11 -58.93 40.06 -4.01
N TYR A 12 -58.09 40.11 -2.98
CA TYR A 12 -56.62 40.03 -3.13
C TYR A 12 -56.01 38.69 -2.70
N ALA A 13 -56.83 37.75 -2.20
CA ALA A 13 -56.39 36.43 -1.75
C ALA A 13 -56.46 35.33 -2.85
N SER A 14 -57.06 35.61 -4.02
CA SER A 14 -57.34 34.59 -5.05
C SER A 14 -56.53 34.72 -6.35
N ARG A 15 -55.57 35.67 -6.43
CA ARG A 15 -54.64 35.78 -7.57
C ARG A 15 -53.15 35.59 -7.21
N ALA A 16 -52.79 35.51 -5.94
CA ALA A 16 -51.41 35.22 -5.52
C ALA A 16 -51.06 33.72 -5.50
N VAL A 17 -52.06 32.83 -5.58
CA VAL A 17 -51.83 31.36 -5.54
C VAL A 17 -51.64 30.74 -6.94
N ALA A 18 -52.03 31.43 -8.02
CA ALA A 18 -51.90 30.91 -9.39
C ALA A 18 -50.64 31.37 -10.14
N ALA A 19 -49.89 32.37 -9.63
CA ALA A 19 -48.64 32.84 -10.23
C ALA A 19 -47.38 32.29 -9.55
N LEU A 20 -47.51 31.61 -8.40
CA LEU A 20 -46.39 30.91 -7.72
C LEU A 20 -46.30 29.41 -8.04
N ALA A 21 -47.22 28.88 -8.84
CA ALA A 21 -47.25 27.46 -9.21
C ALA A 21 -46.65 27.16 -10.60
N LEU A 22 -46.11 28.16 -11.32
CA LEU A 22 -45.58 27.98 -12.68
C LEU A 22 -44.13 28.46 -12.88
N CYS A 23 -43.35 28.59 -11.80
CA CYS A 23 -41.91 28.90 -11.87
C CYS A 23 -41.02 27.94 -11.06
N PHE A 24 -41.55 26.82 -10.56
CA PHE A 24 -40.81 25.80 -9.80
C PHE A 24 -40.76 24.43 -10.50
N ALA A 25 -40.78 24.42 -11.84
CA ALA A 25 -40.70 23.20 -12.64
C ALA A 25 -39.53 23.18 -13.63
N THR A 26 -38.46 23.93 -13.36
CA THR A 26 -37.14 23.61 -13.91
C THR A 26 -36.34 22.92 -12.82
N SER A 27 -36.71 21.66 -12.53
CA SER A 27 -35.81 20.74 -11.85
C SER A 27 -34.50 20.74 -12.61
N ILE A 28 -33.48 21.36 -12.02
CA ILE A 28 -32.10 21.06 -12.33
C ILE A 28 -31.95 19.60 -11.93
N ALA A 29 -32.26 18.70 -12.87
CA ALA A 29 -31.68 17.38 -12.88
C ALA A 29 -30.18 17.61 -13.04
N ALA A 30 -29.51 17.90 -11.93
CA ALA A 30 -28.10 17.66 -11.80
C ALA A 30 -28.00 16.15 -12.00
N ALA A 31 -27.74 15.76 -13.25
CA ALA A 31 -27.23 14.44 -13.54
C ALA A 31 -26.09 14.26 -12.54
N GLN A 32 -26.25 13.34 -11.60
CA GLN A 32 -25.12 12.83 -10.86
C GLN A 32 -24.26 12.19 -11.93
N GLU A 33 -23.32 12.96 -12.51
CA GLU A 33 -22.26 12.40 -13.31
C GLU A 33 -21.59 11.39 -12.41
N THR A 34 -21.85 10.10 -12.69
CA THR A 34 -21.03 9.02 -12.17
C THR A 34 -19.60 9.45 -12.42
N PRO A 35 -18.72 9.52 -11.39
CA PRO A 35 -17.38 10.06 -11.55
C PRO A 35 -16.76 9.44 -12.80
N ARG A 36 -16.58 10.26 -13.84
CA ARG A 36 -16.15 9.75 -15.14
C ARG A 36 -14.72 9.30 -14.95
N ARG A 37 -14.52 7.98 -14.96
CA ARG A 37 -13.23 7.33 -14.83
C ARG A 37 -12.30 7.91 -15.90
N ALA A 38 -11.21 8.53 -15.49
CA ALA A 38 -10.23 9.06 -16.42
C ALA A 38 -9.70 7.90 -17.30
N PRO A 39 -9.43 8.13 -18.60
CA PRO A 39 -8.79 7.13 -19.44
C PRO A 39 -7.49 6.67 -18.78
N THR A 40 -7.29 5.36 -18.70
CA THR A 40 -6.07 4.76 -18.15
C THR A 40 -4.88 5.15 -19.03
N ASP A 41 -3.94 5.95 -18.51
CA ASP A 41 -2.63 6.16 -19.14
C ASP A 41 -1.89 4.80 -19.18
N PRO A 42 -1.61 4.23 -20.37
CA PRO A 42 -0.98 2.91 -20.47
C PRO A 42 0.39 2.84 -19.79
N ALA A 43 1.16 3.94 -19.81
CA ALA A 43 2.47 3.98 -19.15
C ALA A 43 2.33 3.98 -17.63
N LEU A 44 1.32 4.68 -17.11
CA LEU A 44 1.01 4.71 -15.69
C LEU A 44 0.48 3.35 -15.19
N ALA A 45 -0.36 2.68 -15.99
CA ALA A 45 -0.85 1.35 -15.69
C ALA A 45 0.27 0.30 -15.68
N GLU A 46 1.20 0.37 -16.64
CA GLU A 46 2.37 -0.53 -16.66
C GLU A 46 3.30 -0.29 -15.47
N ARG A 47 3.53 0.98 -15.09
CA ARG A 47 4.25 1.30 -13.85
C ARG A 47 3.53 0.71 -12.64
N GLY A 48 2.21 0.84 -12.58
CA GLY A 48 1.39 0.28 -11.50
C GLY A 48 1.48 -1.23 -11.43
N ARG A 49 1.45 -1.92 -12.59
CA ARG A 49 1.65 -3.37 -12.70
C ARG A 49 2.99 -3.78 -12.10
N TYR A 50 4.07 -3.13 -12.55
CA TYR A 50 5.41 -3.38 -12.03
C TYR A 50 5.49 -3.19 -10.50
N LEU A 51 4.88 -2.13 -9.97
CA LEU A 51 4.85 -1.88 -8.53
C LEU A 51 4.08 -2.97 -7.78
N VAL A 52 2.84 -3.25 -8.18
CA VAL A 52 1.94 -4.18 -7.47
C VAL A 52 2.41 -5.64 -7.55
N GLU A 53 2.98 -6.05 -8.69
CA GLU A 53 3.37 -7.44 -8.93
C GLU A 53 4.81 -7.73 -8.54
N VAL A 54 5.70 -6.74 -8.62
CA VAL A 54 7.16 -6.96 -8.50
C VAL A 54 7.76 -6.20 -7.33
N ALA A 55 7.77 -4.86 -7.38
CA ALA A 55 8.56 -4.07 -6.43
C ALA A 55 7.95 -4.08 -5.01
N VAL A 56 6.66 -3.78 -4.92
CA VAL A 56 5.85 -3.80 -3.67
C VAL A 56 5.35 -5.20 -3.36
N PHE A 57 4.97 -5.92 -4.42
CA PHE A 57 4.44 -7.28 -4.36
C PHE A 57 3.25 -7.43 -3.40
N CYS A 58 2.15 -6.72 -3.68
CA CYS A 58 0.92 -6.79 -2.89
C CYS A 58 0.38 -8.22 -2.78
N GLY A 59 0.59 -9.04 -3.82
CA GLY A 59 0.23 -10.46 -3.86
C GLY A 59 0.91 -11.33 -2.80
N ALA A 60 1.98 -10.86 -2.16
CA ALA A 60 2.59 -11.56 -1.03
C ALA A 60 1.58 -11.83 0.10
N CYS A 61 0.71 -10.85 0.37
CA CYS A 61 -0.29 -10.92 1.42
C CYS A 61 -1.70 -11.05 0.85
N HIS A 62 -2.01 -10.29 -0.20
CA HIS A 62 -3.37 -10.19 -0.72
C HIS A 62 -3.76 -11.33 -1.67
N ALA A 63 -2.87 -12.21 -2.11
CA ALA A 63 -3.30 -13.35 -2.93
C ALA A 63 -3.87 -14.48 -2.08
N THR A 64 -4.96 -15.11 -2.51
CA THR A 64 -5.48 -16.31 -1.85
C THR A 64 -4.58 -17.49 -2.16
N ARG A 65 -4.22 -18.24 -1.12
CA ARG A 65 -3.27 -19.36 -1.22
C ARG A 65 -3.93 -20.69 -0.89
N GLY A 66 -3.49 -21.74 -1.56
CA GLY A 66 -3.85 -23.11 -1.26
C GLY A 66 -3.13 -23.65 -0.02
N PRO A 67 -3.44 -24.89 0.40
CA PRO A 67 -2.79 -25.55 1.53
C PRO A 67 -1.27 -25.71 1.38
N ASP A 68 -0.79 -25.76 0.14
CA ASP A 68 0.63 -25.82 -0.23
C ASP A 68 1.33 -24.45 -0.21
N GLY A 69 0.58 -23.38 0.10
CA GLY A 69 1.07 -22.01 0.11
C GLY A 69 1.17 -21.37 -1.28
N ALA A 70 0.85 -22.08 -2.37
CA ALA A 70 0.83 -21.53 -3.71
C ALA A 70 -0.39 -20.61 -3.90
N ILE A 71 -0.26 -19.59 -4.76
CA ILE A 71 -1.39 -18.74 -5.12
C ILE A 71 -2.38 -19.55 -5.94
N LEU A 72 -3.65 -19.56 -5.54
CA LEU A 72 -4.69 -20.24 -6.31
C LEU A 72 -4.91 -19.53 -7.65
N SER A 73 -5.07 -20.32 -8.72
CA SER A 73 -5.33 -19.79 -10.06
C SER A 73 -6.56 -18.88 -10.06
N GLY A 74 -6.43 -17.69 -10.67
CA GLY A 74 -7.49 -16.68 -10.71
C GLY A 74 -7.76 -15.94 -9.39
N MET A 75 -7.07 -16.27 -8.30
CA MET A 75 -7.27 -15.63 -6.98
C MET A 75 -6.17 -14.62 -6.63
N GLY A 76 -5.60 -13.98 -7.65
CA GLY A 76 -4.65 -12.89 -7.48
C GLY A 76 -5.31 -11.72 -6.75
N LEU A 77 -4.72 -11.28 -5.64
CA LEU A 77 -5.18 -10.16 -4.82
C LEU A 77 -6.58 -10.33 -4.16
N ALA A 78 -7.13 -11.55 -4.17
CA ALA A 78 -8.47 -11.84 -3.65
C ALA A 78 -8.58 -12.00 -2.11
N GLY A 79 -7.50 -11.80 -1.37
CA GLY A 79 -7.46 -11.84 0.10
C GLY A 79 -7.61 -13.24 0.71
N GLY A 80 -8.05 -13.29 1.97
CA GLY A 80 -8.35 -14.50 2.72
C GLY A 80 -7.17 -15.12 3.47
N ARG A 81 -5.95 -14.60 3.29
CA ARG A 81 -4.80 -15.04 4.07
C ARG A 81 -4.95 -14.58 5.52
N VAL A 82 -4.78 -15.50 6.46
CA VAL A 82 -4.65 -15.18 7.89
C VAL A 82 -3.17 -15.08 8.24
N MET A 83 -2.77 -13.95 8.80
CA MET A 83 -1.41 -13.71 9.28
C MET A 83 -1.48 -13.47 10.78
N ALA A 84 -0.91 -14.40 11.55
CA ALA A 84 -0.81 -14.28 12.99
C ALA A 84 0.66 -14.13 13.37
N ASP A 85 0.96 -13.05 14.09
CA ASP A 85 2.29 -12.75 14.60
C ASP A 85 2.14 -11.86 15.84
N ARG A 86 3.08 -11.94 16.78
CA ARG A 86 3.15 -11.06 17.98
C ARG A 86 1.80 -10.81 18.68
N GLY A 87 0.96 -11.85 18.78
CA GLY A 87 -0.34 -11.81 19.43
C GLY A 87 -1.48 -11.15 18.63
N PHE A 88 -1.25 -10.61 17.44
CA PHE A 88 -2.32 -10.17 16.54
C PHE A 88 -2.70 -11.28 15.54
N ARG A 89 -3.91 -11.18 14.99
CA ARG A 89 -4.41 -12.00 13.89
C ARG A 89 -5.01 -11.08 12.84
N ALA A 90 -4.29 -10.86 11.74
CA ALA A 90 -4.74 -10.08 10.60
C ALA A 90 -5.38 -11.01 9.55
N VAL A 91 -6.57 -10.65 9.08
CA VAL A 91 -7.23 -11.31 7.95
C VAL A 91 -7.13 -10.38 6.75
N VAL A 92 -6.36 -10.78 5.75
CA VAL A 92 -6.00 -9.91 4.63
C VAL A 92 -7.19 -9.76 3.68
N PRO A 93 -7.64 -8.53 3.36
CA PRO A 93 -8.84 -8.32 2.57
C PRO A 93 -8.60 -8.56 1.08
N ASN A 94 -9.69 -8.78 0.35
CA ASN A 94 -9.76 -8.76 -1.10
C ASN A 94 -9.58 -7.32 -1.60
N ILE A 95 -8.60 -7.08 -2.47
CA ILE A 95 -8.32 -5.76 -3.07
C ILE A 95 -8.51 -5.75 -4.58
N THR A 96 -9.23 -6.72 -5.13
CA THR A 96 -9.64 -6.72 -6.53
C THR A 96 -10.71 -5.65 -6.78
N SER A 97 -10.99 -5.38 -8.06
CA SER A 97 -12.03 -4.43 -8.48
C SER A 97 -13.47 -4.93 -8.26
N ASP A 98 -13.68 -6.03 -7.52
CA ASP A 98 -15.01 -6.52 -7.20
C ASP A 98 -15.79 -5.48 -6.36
N PRO A 99 -17.02 -5.11 -6.75
CA PRO A 99 -17.76 -4.05 -6.08
C PRO A 99 -18.42 -4.48 -4.77
N GLU A 100 -18.56 -5.78 -4.49
CA GLU A 100 -19.24 -6.26 -3.28
C GLU A 100 -18.27 -6.69 -2.18
N THR A 101 -17.19 -7.36 -2.58
CA THR A 101 -16.23 -8.01 -1.67
C THR A 101 -14.83 -7.42 -1.77
N GLY A 102 -14.54 -6.63 -2.80
CA GLY A 102 -13.27 -5.94 -3.02
C GLY A 102 -13.36 -4.43 -2.86
N ILE A 103 -12.46 -3.70 -3.53
CA ILE A 103 -12.34 -2.23 -3.48
C ILE A 103 -13.07 -1.55 -4.65
N GLY A 104 -13.89 -2.27 -5.41
CA GLY A 104 -14.53 -1.78 -6.64
C GLY A 104 -15.43 -0.55 -6.43
N ARG A 105 -16.00 -0.36 -5.23
CA ARG A 105 -16.82 0.81 -4.88
C ARG A 105 -16.05 1.94 -4.22
N TRP A 106 -14.80 1.72 -3.82
CA TRP A 106 -13.99 2.77 -3.19
C TRP A 106 -13.56 3.77 -4.26
N THR A 107 -13.49 5.06 -3.94
CA THR A 107 -12.89 6.07 -4.81
C THR A 107 -11.37 5.90 -4.89
N ASP A 108 -10.73 6.46 -5.91
CA ASP A 108 -9.27 6.40 -6.03
C ASP A 108 -8.56 7.05 -4.84
N THR A 109 -9.11 8.15 -4.31
CA THR A 109 -8.62 8.79 -3.09
C THR A 109 -8.76 7.89 -1.86
N GLN A 110 -9.85 7.12 -1.76
CA GLN A 110 -10.03 6.17 -0.66
C GLN A 110 -9.03 5.01 -0.73
N VAL A 111 -8.77 4.48 -1.93
CA VAL A 111 -7.74 3.44 -2.12
C VAL A 111 -6.36 4.00 -1.80
N ALA A 112 -6.05 5.21 -2.27
CA ALA A 112 -4.80 5.90 -1.98
C ALA A 112 -4.59 6.13 -0.47
N ALA A 113 -5.62 6.59 0.25
CA ALA A 113 -5.57 6.78 1.70
C ALA A 113 -5.42 5.45 2.46
N ALA A 114 -6.05 4.37 1.99
CA ALA A 114 -5.87 3.05 2.59
C ALA A 114 -4.43 2.56 2.46
N ILE A 115 -3.79 2.75 1.31
CA ILE A 115 -2.40 2.35 1.07
C ILE A 115 -1.43 3.23 1.86
N ARG A 116 -1.54 4.56 1.71
CA ARG A 116 -0.54 5.51 2.18
C ARG A 116 -0.72 5.93 3.64
N GLU A 117 -1.95 5.94 4.13
CA GLU A 117 -2.31 6.47 5.46
C GLU A 117 -2.88 5.39 6.38
N GLY A 118 -3.13 4.18 5.85
CA GLY A 118 -3.74 3.10 6.60
C GLY A 118 -5.19 3.40 7.00
N ARG A 119 -5.91 4.23 6.24
CA ARG A 119 -7.28 4.66 6.57
C ARG A 119 -8.29 4.08 5.58
N ARG A 120 -9.27 3.34 6.11
CA ARG A 120 -10.41 2.83 5.33
C ARG A 120 -11.47 3.92 5.12
N PRO A 121 -12.38 3.75 4.13
CA PRO A 121 -13.49 4.67 3.91
C PRO A 121 -14.40 4.90 5.13
N ASP A 122 -14.54 3.89 5.99
CA ASP A 122 -15.32 3.96 7.24
C ASP A 122 -14.56 4.66 8.39
N GLY A 123 -13.35 5.15 8.13
CA GLY A 123 -12.48 5.81 9.10
C GLY A 123 -11.66 4.87 9.97
N SER A 124 -11.89 3.55 9.90
CA SER A 124 -11.11 2.56 10.64
C SER A 124 -9.66 2.50 10.13
N LEU A 125 -8.75 2.12 11.03
CA LEU A 125 -7.33 2.00 10.72
C LEU A 125 -6.97 0.60 10.25
N ILE A 126 -6.02 0.51 9.33
CA ILE A 126 -5.37 -0.72 8.90
C ILE A 126 -4.19 -0.98 9.82
N GLY A 127 -4.18 -2.15 10.47
CA GLY A 127 -3.12 -2.56 11.37
C GLY A 127 -2.03 -3.39 10.68
N PRO A 128 -1.03 -3.87 11.45
CA PRO A 128 0.00 -4.75 10.93
C PRO A 128 -0.61 -6.04 10.34
N PRO A 129 0.11 -6.72 9.41
CA PRO A 129 1.48 -6.43 8.98
C PRO A 129 1.56 -5.47 7.78
N MET A 130 0.52 -4.71 7.45
CA MET A 130 0.60 -3.73 6.35
C MET A 130 1.57 -2.60 6.74
N PRO A 131 2.63 -2.33 5.96
CA PRO A 131 3.75 -1.49 6.39
C PRO A 131 3.50 0.01 6.12
N ILE A 132 2.47 0.56 6.77
CA ILE A 132 2.01 1.94 6.55
C ILE A 132 3.12 2.98 6.85
N ASP A 133 3.98 2.69 7.84
CA ASP A 133 5.11 3.56 8.22
C ASP A 133 6.08 3.86 7.07
N VAL A 134 6.20 2.96 6.09
CA VAL A 134 7.01 3.22 4.89
C VAL A 134 6.15 3.52 3.66
N TYR A 135 4.93 2.97 3.55
CA TYR A 135 4.01 3.31 2.45
C TYR A 135 3.60 4.78 2.43
N ARG A 136 3.58 5.44 3.59
CA ARG A 136 3.34 6.88 3.70
C ARG A 136 4.29 7.74 2.85
N HIS A 137 5.42 7.16 2.44
CA HIS A 137 6.47 7.80 1.64
C HIS A 137 6.46 7.38 0.17
N ILE A 138 5.46 6.61 -0.29
CA ILE A 138 5.24 6.38 -1.73
C ILE A 138 4.87 7.71 -2.41
N SER A 139 5.53 8.00 -3.53
CA SER A 139 5.31 9.24 -4.27
C SER A 139 3.88 9.33 -4.81
N ASP A 140 3.40 10.55 -5.06
CA ASP A 140 2.06 10.75 -5.61
C ASP A 140 1.88 10.04 -6.96
N ARG A 141 2.93 10.03 -7.79
CA ARG A 141 2.93 9.36 -9.10
C ARG A 141 2.81 7.85 -8.97
N ASP A 142 3.63 7.23 -8.12
CA ASP A 142 3.60 5.78 -7.95
C ASP A 142 2.35 5.31 -7.21
N LEU A 143 1.82 6.10 -6.27
CA LEU A 143 0.53 5.82 -5.64
C LEU A 143 -0.60 5.86 -6.67
N ALA A 144 -0.62 6.88 -7.54
CA ALA A 144 -1.57 6.94 -8.65
C ALA A 144 -1.41 5.76 -9.63
N ALA A 145 -0.17 5.32 -9.89
CA ALA A 145 0.11 4.15 -10.72
C ALA A 145 -0.46 2.86 -10.10
N ILE A 146 -0.20 2.64 -8.81
CA ILE A 146 -0.74 1.50 -8.06
C ILE A 146 -2.27 1.49 -8.12
N VAL A 147 -2.91 2.63 -7.81
CA VAL A 147 -4.38 2.74 -7.87
C VAL A 147 -4.88 2.45 -9.28
N THR A 148 -4.27 3.06 -10.30
CA THR A 148 -4.62 2.85 -11.71
C THR A 148 -4.57 1.38 -12.10
N TYR A 149 -3.52 0.66 -11.70
CA TYR A 149 -3.39 -0.78 -11.98
C TYR A 149 -4.39 -1.62 -11.19
N LEU A 150 -4.66 -1.32 -9.92
CA LEU A 150 -5.67 -2.04 -9.13
C LEU A 150 -7.06 -1.98 -9.79
N ARG A 151 -7.36 -0.89 -10.52
CA ARG A 151 -8.59 -0.76 -11.30
C ARG A 151 -8.64 -1.63 -12.57
N THR A 152 -7.52 -2.16 -13.01
CA THR A 152 -7.45 -3.11 -14.15
C THR A 152 -7.47 -4.56 -13.69
N VAL A 153 -7.26 -4.82 -12.40
CA VAL A 153 -7.31 -6.17 -11.82
C VAL A 153 -8.72 -6.74 -11.99
N PRO A 154 -8.87 -7.93 -12.61
CA PRO A 154 -10.17 -8.58 -12.76
C PRO A 154 -10.89 -8.75 -11.42
N PRO A 155 -12.20 -8.51 -11.34
CA PRO A 155 -12.95 -8.67 -10.10
C PRO A 155 -13.00 -10.15 -9.71
N VAL A 156 -12.70 -10.43 -8.45
CA VAL A 156 -12.89 -11.76 -7.85
C VAL A 156 -13.86 -11.61 -6.69
N ARG A 157 -15.03 -12.23 -6.79
CA ARG A 157 -16.00 -12.25 -5.71
C ARG A 157 -15.54 -13.23 -4.62
N HIS A 158 -14.94 -12.72 -3.56
CA HIS A 158 -14.43 -13.50 -2.45
C HIS A 158 -14.57 -12.70 -1.15
N ALA A 159 -15.58 -13.06 -0.36
CA ALA A 159 -15.90 -12.37 0.88
C ALA A 159 -14.95 -12.82 2.00
N VAL A 160 -14.15 -11.89 2.50
CA VAL A 160 -13.29 -12.07 3.67
C VAL A 160 -14.02 -11.47 4.87
N ILE A 161 -14.78 -12.29 5.58
CA ILE A 161 -15.76 -11.82 6.58
C ILE A 161 -15.23 -11.86 8.01
N GLU A 162 -14.17 -12.62 8.29
CA GLU A 162 -13.58 -12.65 9.62
C GLU A 162 -12.84 -11.34 9.92
N PRO A 163 -13.11 -10.68 11.05
CA PRO A 163 -12.39 -9.48 11.42
C PRO A 163 -10.94 -9.81 11.82
N SER A 164 -10.06 -8.84 11.60
CA SER A 164 -8.72 -8.85 12.20
C SER A 164 -8.81 -8.51 13.68
N THR A 165 -7.97 -9.11 14.52
CA THR A 165 -7.90 -8.85 15.96
C THR A 165 -6.51 -8.40 16.36
N TYR A 166 -6.43 -7.29 17.07
CA TYR A 166 -5.18 -6.69 17.55
C TYR A 166 -5.26 -6.55 19.07
N PRO A 167 -4.25 -7.02 19.84
CA PRO A 167 -4.22 -6.91 21.30
C PRO A 167 -3.85 -5.49 21.80
N PHE A 168 -3.69 -4.55 20.87
CA PHE A 168 -3.31 -3.16 21.11
C PHE A 168 -4.18 -2.22 20.27
N PRO A 169 -4.36 -0.97 20.69
CA PRO A 169 -5.03 0.03 19.87
C PRO A 169 -4.19 0.34 18.62
N LEU A 170 -4.84 0.40 17.47
CA LEU A 170 -4.21 0.92 16.26
C LEU A 170 -4.07 2.44 16.36
N ALA A 171 -2.92 2.97 15.93
CA ALA A 171 -2.62 4.39 15.95
C ALA A 171 -2.53 4.95 14.53
N SER A 172 -2.88 6.24 14.37
CA SER A 172 -2.67 6.95 13.11
C SER A 172 -1.18 7.13 12.86
N HIS A 173 -0.74 6.93 11.62
CA HIS A 173 0.62 7.26 11.18
C HIS A 173 0.77 8.76 10.91
N GLY A 174 0.15 9.65 11.71
CA GLY A 174 0.17 11.10 11.49
C GLY A 174 -0.86 11.60 10.45
N PRO A 175 -0.81 12.89 10.09
CA PRO A 175 -1.77 13.51 9.17
C PRO A 175 -1.55 13.05 7.72
N PRO A 176 -2.59 13.15 6.86
CA PRO A 176 -2.46 12.94 5.42
C PRO A 176 -1.30 13.74 4.81
N ALA A 177 -0.50 13.08 3.98
CA ALA A 177 0.58 13.76 3.27
C ALA A 177 0.00 14.62 2.15
N ALA A 178 0.24 15.93 2.19
CA ALA A 178 -0.25 16.85 1.17
C ALA A 178 0.37 16.58 -0.21
N ARG A 179 1.65 16.21 -0.24
CA ARG A 179 2.40 15.86 -1.45
C ARG A 179 3.59 14.98 -1.09
N VAL A 180 3.88 13.97 -1.89
CA VAL A 180 5.11 13.19 -1.80
C VAL A 180 5.78 13.18 -3.18
N PRO A 181 6.94 13.85 -3.35
CA PRO A 181 7.59 13.94 -4.65
C PRO A 181 8.17 12.59 -5.09
N ASP A 182 8.35 12.43 -6.40
CA ASP A 182 9.18 11.35 -6.95
C ASP A 182 10.65 11.49 -6.52
N PRO A 183 11.39 10.39 -6.38
CA PRO A 183 12.83 10.47 -6.17
C PRO A 183 13.51 11.13 -7.39
N PRO A 184 14.61 11.89 -7.19
CA PRO A 184 15.38 12.46 -8.29
C PRO A 184 15.85 11.38 -9.28
N GLN A 185 15.59 11.61 -10.57
CA GLN A 185 15.82 10.60 -11.62
C GLN A 185 17.28 10.45 -12.05
N ASP A 186 18.13 11.39 -11.63
CA ASP A 186 19.57 11.46 -11.84
C ASP A 186 20.39 10.97 -10.63
N ASP A 187 19.76 10.76 -9.46
CA ASP A 187 20.42 10.27 -8.26
C ASP A 187 20.12 8.77 -7.99
N PRO A 188 21.05 7.84 -8.28
CA PRO A 188 20.84 6.42 -8.04
C PRO A 188 20.69 6.06 -6.56
N VAL A 189 21.33 6.80 -5.66
CA VAL A 189 21.23 6.56 -4.20
C VAL A 189 19.83 6.92 -3.72
N ALA A 190 19.29 8.07 -4.15
CA ALA A 190 17.94 8.48 -3.78
C ALA A 190 16.86 7.52 -4.32
N ARG A 191 17.01 7.04 -5.56
CA ARG A 191 16.10 6.03 -6.14
C ARG A 191 16.22 4.70 -5.40
N GLY A 192 17.44 4.27 -5.09
CA GLY A 192 17.69 3.06 -4.32
C GLY A 192 17.09 3.12 -2.92
N ALA A 193 17.19 4.26 -2.24
CA ALA A 193 16.55 4.49 -0.94
C ALA A 193 15.02 4.38 -1.02
N TYR A 194 14.44 5.01 -2.05
CA TYR A 194 13.01 4.95 -2.33
C TYR A 194 12.53 3.52 -2.65
N LEU A 195 13.33 2.76 -3.40
CA LEU A 195 13.04 1.36 -3.68
C LEU A 195 13.22 0.48 -2.43
N ALA A 196 14.28 0.65 -1.65
CA ALA A 196 14.58 -0.16 -0.48
C ALA A 196 13.62 0.07 0.70
N GLY A 197 13.07 1.28 0.85
CA GLY A 197 12.11 1.60 1.91
C GLY A 197 10.67 1.48 1.42
N PRO A 198 10.08 2.58 0.88
CA PRO A 198 8.67 2.67 0.52
C PRO A 198 8.14 1.57 -0.40
N LEU A 199 8.95 1.05 -1.32
CA LEU A 199 8.49 0.06 -2.30
C LEU A 199 8.78 -1.38 -1.87
N ALA A 200 10.04 -1.75 -1.64
CA ALA A 200 10.46 -3.14 -1.43
C ALA A 200 10.63 -3.54 0.04
N HIS A 201 10.53 -2.59 0.98
CA HIS A 201 10.54 -2.85 2.44
C HIS A 201 11.81 -3.52 2.98
N CYS A 202 12.93 -3.44 2.25
CA CYS A 202 14.21 -3.96 2.73
C CYS A 202 14.56 -3.37 4.10
N THR A 203 14.35 -2.06 4.27
CA THR A 203 14.67 -1.36 5.52
C THR A 203 13.72 -1.66 6.67
N ASP A 204 12.54 -2.24 6.44
CA ASP A 204 11.67 -2.67 7.54
C ASP A 204 12.22 -3.92 8.23
N CYS A 205 12.62 -4.93 7.46
CA CYS A 205 13.18 -6.15 8.03
C CYS A 205 14.64 -5.97 8.47
N HIS A 206 15.41 -5.16 7.77
CA HIS A 206 16.85 -4.99 8.02
C HIS A 206 17.20 -3.80 8.92
N THR A 207 16.24 -3.27 9.67
CA THR A 207 16.49 -2.23 10.68
C THR A 207 16.05 -2.73 12.05
N PRO A 208 16.89 -2.62 13.09
CA PRO A 208 16.58 -3.16 14.41
C PRO A 208 15.35 -2.46 15.00
N PRO A 209 14.55 -3.16 15.82
CA PRO A 209 13.46 -2.53 16.54
C PRO A 209 13.97 -1.77 17.78
N LEU A 210 13.30 -0.69 18.11
CA LEU A 210 13.34 -0.03 19.41
C LEU A 210 12.50 -0.81 20.43
N ALA A 211 12.59 -0.45 21.71
CA ALA A 211 11.81 -1.05 22.78
C ALA A 211 10.29 -0.93 22.59
N ASN A 212 9.84 0.06 21.82
CA ASN A 212 8.43 0.26 21.46
C ASN A 212 8.04 -0.42 20.13
N GLU A 213 8.87 -1.36 19.65
CA GLU A 213 8.72 -2.12 18.40
C GLU A 213 8.82 -1.33 17.09
N GLN A 214 8.92 0.00 17.14
CA GLN A 214 9.22 0.82 15.95
C GLN A 214 10.65 0.58 15.47
N ARG A 215 10.95 0.91 14.21
CA ARG A 215 12.31 0.77 13.68
C ARG A 215 13.23 1.88 14.20
N ASP A 216 14.42 1.49 14.60
CA ASP A 216 15.52 2.42 14.88
C ASP A 216 16.15 2.88 13.56
N TRP A 217 15.53 3.90 12.95
CA TRP A 217 16.00 4.45 11.67
C TRP A 217 17.42 5.03 11.72
N SER A 218 17.97 5.32 12.90
CA SER A 218 19.37 5.73 13.04
C SER A 218 20.37 4.60 12.71
N ARG A 219 19.90 3.36 12.80
CA ARG A 219 20.64 2.12 12.48
C ARG A 219 20.07 1.42 11.25
N THR A 220 19.56 2.18 10.28
CA THR A 220 19.01 1.63 9.03
C THR A 220 19.97 0.63 8.38
N GLY A 221 19.49 -0.58 8.12
CA GLY A 221 20.28 -1.66 7.50
C GLY A 221 21.10 -2.52 8.46
N ALA A 222 21.13 -2.23 9.77
CA ALA A 222 21.92 -3.00 10.74
C ALA A 222 21.41 -4.44 10.99
N GLY A 223 20.20 -4.79 10.57
CA GLY A 223 19.57 -6.09 10.81
C GLY A 223 19.05 -6.25 12.24
N GLY A 224 19.03 -7.47 12.76
CA GLY A 224 18.70 -7.77 14.16
C GLY A 224 17.22 -8.06 14.45
N VAL A 225 16.37 -8.17 13.43
CA VAL A 225 14.95 -8.52 13.62
C VAL A 225 14.78 -10.04 13.61
N PRO A 226 14.28 -10.65 14.69
CA PRO A 226 13.98 -12.08 14.71
C PRO A 226 12.67 -12.38 13.96
N PHE A 227 12.70 -13.47 13.18
CA PHE A 227 11.56 -14.05 12.47
C PHE A 227 11.41 -15.50 12.90
N GLU A 228 10.25 -15.82 13.46
CA GLU A 228 9.89 -17.18 13.85
C GLU A 228 9.09 -17.85 12.73
N GLY A 229 9.39 -19.11 12.47
CA GLY A 229 8.62 -19.92 11.52
C GLY A 229 8.91 -21.41 11.67
N PRO A 230 8.32 -22.26 10.81
CA PRO A 230 8.56 -23.70 10.82
C PRO A 230 10.04 -24.09 10.64
N TRP A 231 10.85 -23.16 10.12
CA TRP A 231 12.31 -23.27 9.94
C TRP A 231 13.12 -22.84 11.18
N GLY A 232 12.47 -22.56 12.32
CA GLY A 232 13.09 -22.01 13.52
C GLY A 232 13.18 -20.49 13.49
N VAL A 233 14.06 -19.93 14.32
CA VAL A 233 14.27 -18.49 14.43
C VAL A 233 15.41 -18.04 13.52
N VAL A 234 15.12 -17.10 12.63
CA VAL A 234 16.10 -16.46 11.74
C VAL A 234 16.16 -14.97 12.06
N VAL A 235 17.36 -14.42 12.20
CA VAL A 235 17.54 -12.98 12.45
C VAL A 235 17.95 -12.28 11.15
N SER A 236 17.34 -11.14 10.82
CA SER A 236 17.74 -10.35 9.66
C SER A 236 19.19 -9.92 9.78
N ARG A 237 19.93 -10.00 8.67
CA ARG A 237 21.36 -9.66 8.64
C ARG A 237 21.58 -8.17 8.50
N ASN A 238 22.74 -7.72 8.91
CA ASN A 238 23.26 -6.40 8.56
C ASN A 238 23.53 -6.35 7.04
N ILE A 239 22.93 -5.39 6.36
CA ILE A 239 23.06 -5.14 4.90
C ILE A 239 23.81 -3.83 4.61
N THR A 240 24.48 -3.26 5.62
CA THR A 240 25.34 -2.08 5.43
C THR A 240 26.70 -2.47 4.87
N PRO A 241 27.52 -1.50 4.40
CA PRO A 241 28.86 -1.73 3.87
C PRO A 241 29.91 -2.14 4.92
N ASP A 242 29.52 -2.48 6.14
CA ASP A 242 30.47 -3.05 7.11
C ASP A 242 31.08 -4.34 6.55
N ARG A 243 32.40 -4.46 6.61
CA ARG A 243 33.15 -5.56 5.96
C ARG A 243 33.14 -6.86 6.76
N GLU A 244 32.88 -6.78 8.06
CA GLU A 244 32.96 -7.92 8.97
C GLU A 244 31.58 -8.48 9.27
N HIS A 245 30.62 -7.60 9.56
CA HIS A 245 29.27 -7.97 9.98
C HIS A 245 28.22 -7.75 8.89
N GLY A 246 28.51 -6.88 7.92
CA GLY A 246 27.61 -6.49 6.84
C GLY A 246 27.92 -7.16 5.49
N ILE A 247 27.57 -6.47 4.41
CA ILE A 247 27.81 -6.90 3.02
C ILE A 247 28.98 -6.14 2.36
N GLY A 248 29.80 -5.44 3.15
CA GLY A 248 30.92 -4.63 2.64
C GLY A 248 31.96 -5.41 1.84
N GLY A 249 32.12 -6.71 2.12
CA GLY A 249 33.02 -7.59 1.38
C GLY A 249 32.40 -8.25 0.14
N TRP A 250 31.09 -8.10 -0.09
CA TRP A 250 30.42 -8.72 -1.24
C TRP A 250 30.64 -7.87 -2.49
N THR A 251 30.72 -8.46 -3.67
CA THR A 251 30.66 -7.71 -4.94
C THR A 251 29.23 -7.30 -5.25
N ASP A 252 29.04 -6.35 -6.18
CA ASP A 252 27.70 -5.92 -6.59
C ASP A 252 26.92 -7.08 -7.23
N GLU A 253 27.59 -7.94 -8.01
CA GLU A 253 27.00 -9.15 -8.58
C GLU A 253 26.59 -10.15 -7.51
N GLN A 254 27.34 -10.26 -6.41
CA GLN A 254 26.97 -11.13 -5.29
C GLN A 254 25.75 -10.59 -4.54
N ILE A 255 25.64 -9.27 -4.37
CA ILE A 255 24.44 -8.62 -3.80
C ILE A 255 23.24 -8.86 -4.71
N ILE A 256 23.37 -8.61 -6.01
CA ILE A 256 22.30 -8.84 -6.99
C ILE A 256 21.92 -10.32 -7.01
N ARG A 257 22.87 -11.25 -7.02
CA ARG A 257 22.61 -12.70 -6.94
C ARG A 257 21.84 -13.07 -5.68
N ALA A 258 22.16 -12.46 -4.54
CA ALA A 258 21.42 -12.70 -3.31
C ALA A 258 19.97 -12.23 -3.40
N LEU A 259 19.70 -11.08 -4.03
CA LEU A 259 18.35 -10.55 -4.25
C LEU A 259 17.55 -11.41 -5.24
N LEU A 260 18.16 -11.81 -6.37
CA LEU A 260 17.46 -12.49 -7.45
C LEU A 260 17.34 -14.00 -7.25
N GLN A 261 18.33 -14.62 -6.62
CA GLN A 261 18.45 -16.08 -6.53
C GLN A 261 18.41 -16.59 -5.09
N GLY A 262 18.51 -15.70 -4.10
CA GLY A 262 18.58 -16.09 -2.70
C GLY A 262 19.86 -16.84 -2.38
N VAL A 263 20.98 -16.48 -2.99
CA VAL A 263 22.29 -17.11 -2.78
C VAL A 263 23.29 -16.08 -2.25
N SER A 264 23.82 -16.30 -1.05
CA SER A 264 24.81 -15.41 -0.42
C SER A 264 26.16 -15.44 -1.14
N ALA A 265 27.08 -14.55 -0.77
CA ALA A 265 28.43 -14.49 -1.37
C ALA A 265 29.18 -15.83 -1.31
N ASP A 266 29.05 -16.56 -0.19
CA ASP A 266 29.64 -17.89 0.04
C ASP A 266 28.87 -19.06 -0.60
N GLY A 267 27.83 -18.78 -1.40
CA GLY A 267 27.08 -19.79 -2.14
C GLY A 267 25.95 -20.49 -1.36
N ARG A 268 25.74 -20.16 -0.08
CA ARG A 268 24.63 -20.73 0.69
C ARG A 268 23.28 -20.11 0.27
N ARG A 269 22.20 -20.88 0.42
CA ARG A 269 20.84 -20.35 0.26
C ARG A 269 20.49 -19.45 1.43
N LEU A 270 19.85 -18.31 1.16
CA LEU A 270 19.28 -17.44 2.18
C LEU A 270 18.12 -18.16 2.88
N ALA A 271 18.00 -17.95 4.18
CA ALA A 271 16.88 -18.47 4.95
C ALA A 271 15.60 -17.66 4.69
N PRO A 272 14.40 -18.26 4.84
CA PRO A 272 13.16 -17.50 4.85
C PRO A 272 13.15 -16.48 6.01
N PRO A 273 12.41 -15.36 5.89
CA PRO A 273 11.53 -15.01 4.76
C PRO A 273 12.26 -14.43 3.54
N MET A 274 13.55 -14.09 3.65
CA MET A 274 14.29 -13.41 2.58
C MET A 274 14.33 -14.22 1.28
N SER A 275 14.57 -15.53 1.35
CA SER A 275 14.53 -16.40 0.17
C SER A 275 13.16 -16.57 -0.47
N GLY A 276 12.07 -16.25 0.24
CA GLY A 276 10.71 -16.32 -0.30
C GLY A 276 10.35 -15.17 -1.25
N ARG A 277 11.18 -14.12 -1.34
CA ARG A 277 10.95 -12.94 -2.18
C ARG A 277 11.70 -12.99 -3.51
N THR A 278 12.69 -13.88 -3.65
CA THR A 278 13.67 -13.86 -4.73
C THR A 278 13.05 -14.15 -6.10
N SER A 279 12.07 -15.05 -6.17
CA SER A 279 11.35 -15.35 -7.41
C SER A 279 10.57 -14.16 -7.98
N VAL A 280 10.13 -13.25 -7.11
CA VAL A 280 9.46 -12.01 -7.52
C VAL A 280 10.49 -10.95 -7.86
N TRP A 281 11.48 -10.74 -7.00
CA TRP A 281 12.54 -9.77 -7.26
C TRP A 281 13.44 -10.10 -8.46
N ALA A 282 13.45 -11.35 -8.92
CA ALA A 282 14.00 -11.76 -10.22
C ALA A 282 13.46 -10.94 -11.40
N GLN A 283 12.32 -10.26 -11.23
CA GLN A 283 11.69 -9.41 -12.25
C GLN A 283 11.98 -7.91 -12.03
N LEU A 284 12.76 -7.52 -11.00
CA LEU A 284 13.21 -6.13 -10.85
C LEU A 284 14.01 -5.71 -12.08
N SER A 285 13.88 -4.45 -12.49
CA SER A 285 14.65 -3.95 -13.62
C SER A 285 16.14 -3.88 -13.27
N GLN A 286 17.01 -3.96 -14.28
CA GLN A 286 18.46 -3.82 -14.05
C GLN A 286 18.83 -2.47 -13.43
N ARG A 287 18.10 -1.40 -13.78
CA ARG A 287 18.27 -0.08 -13.18
C ARG A 287 17.93 -0.10 -11.69
N ASP A 288 16.78 -0.67 -11.34
CA ASP A 288 16.34 -0.79 -9.95
C ASP A 288 17.31 -1.62 -9.09
N LEU A 289 17.89 -2.68 -9.66
CA LEU A 289 18.94 -3.46 -9.00
C LEU A 289 20.21 -2.64 -8.78
N SER A 290 20.66 -1.88 -9.78
CA SER A 290 21.83 -1.01 -9.64
C SER A 290 21.61 0.14 -8.65
N ASP A 291 20.40 0.70 -8.60
CA ASP A 291 20.01 1.76 -7.67
C ASP A 291 19.97 1.21 -6.23
N LEU A 292 19.40 0.02 -6.02
CA LEU A 292 19.44 -0.67 -4.72
C LEU A 292 20.87 -0.87 -4.25
N VAL A 293 21.75 -1.38 -5.11
CA VAL A 293 23.17 -1.55 -4.77
C VAL A 293 23.80 -0.21 -4.41
N ALA A 294 23.59 0.85 -5.22
CA ALA A 294 24.12 2.18 -4.93
C ALA A 294 23.67 2.70 -3.56
N TYR A 295 22.40 2.53 -3.21
CA TYR A 295 21.87 2.89 -1.89
C TYR A 295 22.51 2.05 -0.77
N LEU A 296 22.55 0.72 -0.90
CA LEU A 296 23.15 -0.14 0.12
C LEU A 296 24.63 0.20 0.36
N ARG A 297 25.38 0.57 -0.69
CA ARG A 297 26.77 1.05 -0.59
C ARG A 297 26.91 2.41 0.08
N SER A 298 25.87 3.24 0.02
CA SER A 298 25.84 4.58 0.62
C SER A 298 25.53 4.58 2.11
N LEU A 299 24.96 3.49 2.65
CA LEU A 299 24.59 3.41 4.06
C LEU A 299 25.82 3.52 4.98
N PRO A 300 25.71 4.20 6.14
CA PRO A 300 26.75 4.15 7.17
C PRO A 300 27.00 2.71 7.61
N PRO A 301 28.26 2.23 7.69
CA PRO A 301 28.56 0.92 8.24
C PRO A 301 28.06 0.78 9.67
N GLN A 302 27.29 -0.27 9.94
CA GLN A 302 26.74 -0.56 11.25
C GLN A 302 27.50 -1.72 11.89
N ARG A 303 27.81 -1.60 13.18
CA ARG A 303 28.38 -2.68 14.01
C ARG A 303 27.37 -3.10 15.07
N PRO A 304 27.41 -4.35 15.55
CA PRO A 304 26.45 -4.87 16.54
C PRO A 304 26.28 -3.95 17.75
#